data_AF-A0A2V4BRC5-F1
#
_entry.id   AF-A0A2V4BRC5-F1
#
_cell.length_a   1.000
_cell.length_b   1.000
_cell.length_c   1.000
_cell.angle_alpha   90.00
_cell.angle_beta   90.00
_cell.angle_gamma   90.00
#
_symmetry.space_group_name_H-M   'P 1'
#
loop_
_entity.id
_entity.type
_entity.pdbx_description
1 polymer ?
#
loop_
_entity_poly.entity_id
_entity_poly.type
_entity_poly.pdbx_seq_one_letter_code
_entity_poly.pdbx_strand_id
1 'polypeptide(L)'
;MIKKIILSACLLITFVSFAQQGTASPYSFYGIGDMKFKGTLENRSMGGVSVEQDSIHLNVENPASYASLIQTTFTVGGTYGSSKVKSATEQASTTRSTFDYLLLGIPMGKLGLGFGLLPFSSVGYKIRNDQSDTALGKSTQYEGKGGLNKVFLALGYKIRPNWNVGADMQYNFGKIETTGIEAITEISSGTREINASTLSGVNFNIGTMYQTKIYKKMELFTSLAYTFVSNLKSDSEKTIEVDGDVSTISDLNSSTLSLPNRVTVGAGIGEARKWLIGTALVFQGTGKFQNYYNTSDNVHYERYAKYAIGGYYLPNYTSFTSYLSRITYRAGVKYEKTGLVVNNESIKDVGFSLGAGFPITGTFSNVNFGIEYGKKGTVSSNLVQENYLNFSLSFSFNDKWFVKSKFN
;
A
#
# COMPACT_ATOMS: atom_id res chain seq x y z
N MET A 1 -4.24 -34.98 4.24
CA MET A 1 -4.46 -33.62 3.69
C MET A 1 -5.00 -32.65 4.74
N ILE A 2 -6.02 -33.02 5.53
CA ILE A 2 -6.60 -32.18 6.59
C ILE A 2 -5.58 -31.60 7.59
N LYS A 3 -4.62 -32.41 8.09
CA LYS A 3 -3.58 -31.91 9.01
C LYS A 3 -2.68 -30.80 8.42
N LYS A 4 -2.41 -30.83 7.10
CA LYS A 4 -1.61 -29.81 6.40
C LYS A 4 -2.41 -28.52 6.17
N ILE A 5 -3.71 -28.64 5.94
CA ILE A 5 -4.65 -27.51 5.81
C ILE A 5 -4.82 -26.84 7.17
N ILE A 6 -5.00 -27.60 8.24
CA ILE A 6 -5.09 -27.09 9.62
C ILE A 6 -3.79 -26.37 10.01
N LEU A 7 -2.63 -26.95 9.71
CA LEU A 7 -1.35 -26.28 10.01
C LEU A 7 -1.19 -24.97 9.22
N SER A 8 -1.58 -24.95 7.95
CA SER A 8 -1.53 -23.74 7.11
C SER A 8 -2.54 -22.68 7.57
N ALA A 9 -3.74 -23.11 7.97
CA ALA A 9 -4.76 -22.24 8.53
C ALA A 9 -4.34 -21.68 9.90
N CYS A 10 -3.77 -22.50 10.79
CA CYS A 10 -3.21 -22.05 12.06
C CYS A 10 -2.04 -21.08 11.86
N LEU A 11 -1.18 -21.31 10.86
CA LEU A 11 -0.11 -20.38 10.50
C LEU A 11 -0.68 -19.04 9.98
N LEU A 12 -1.71 -19.08 9.13
CA LEU A 12 -2.42 -17.89 8.67
C LEU A 12 -3.09 -17.14 9.82
N ILE A 13 -3.71 -17.85 10.76
CA ILE A 13 -4.35 -17.26 11.95
C ILE A 13 -3.32 -16.61 12.89
N THR A 14 -2.15 -17.22 13.09
CA THR A 14 -1.09 -16.58 13.90
C THR A 14 -0.53 -15.34 13.21
N PHE A 15 -0.37 -15.33 11.88
CA PHE A 15 0.02 -14.12 11.14
C PHE A 15 -1.00 -12.98 11.26
N VAL A 16 -2.31 -13.29 11.28
CA VAL A 16 -3.37 -12.28 11.49
C VAL A 16 -3.28 -11.67 12.90
N SER A 17 -2.98 -12.47 13.94
CA SER A 17 -2.83 -11.97 15.31
C SER A 17 -1.63 -11.03 15.54
N PHE A 18 -0.59 -11.09 14.70
CA PHE A 18 0.58 -10.18 14.77
C PHE A 18 0.45 -8.93 13.89
N ALA A 19 -0.59 -8.82 13.06
CA ALA A 19 -0.80 -7.69 12.13
C ALA A 19 -1.67 -6.57 12.74
N GLN A 20 -1.50 -6.28 14.04
CA GLN A 20 -2.41 -5.40 14.78
C GLN A 20 -2.28 -3.91 14.45
N GLN A 21 -1.18 -3.48 13.82
CA GLN A 21 -0.98 -2.09 13.41
C GLN A 21 -0.46 -1.99 11.97
N GLY A 22 -1.34 -1.52 11.07
CA GLY A 22 -1.03 -1.37 9.65
C GLY A 22 -0.02 -0.24 9.35
N THR A 23 0.22 0.66 10.31
CA THR A 23 1.25 1.72 10.24
C THR A 23 1.67 2.12 11.64
N ALA A 24 2.78 2.83 11.75
CA ALA A 24 3.23 3.42 13.01
C ALA A 24 3.78 4.84 12.82
N SER A 25 3.34 5.48 11.73
CA SER A 25 3.77 6.83 11.32
C SER A 25 2.90 7.88 12.01
N PRO A 26 3.48 8.88 12.69
CA PRO A 26 2.72 9.99 13.25
C PRO A 26 1.90 10.75 12.19
N TYR A 27 2.36 10.80 10.94
CA TYR A 27 1.62 11.41 9.83
C TYR A 27 0.31 10.68 9.48
N SER A 28 0.11 9.46 9.98
CA SER A 28 -1.16 8.74 9.83
C SER A 28 -2.31 9.31 10.69
N PHE A 29 -2.02 10.31 11.54
CA PHE A 29 -3.03 11.10 12.25
C PHE A 29 -3.99 11.84 11.30
N TYR A 30 -3.49 12.26 10.14
CA TYR A 30 -4.23 13.16 9.25
C TYR A 30 -5.08 12.41 8.22
N GLY A 31 -6.28 12.94 7.97
CA GLY A 31 -7.24 12.45 7.00
C GLY A 31 -7.67 11.00 7.23
N ILE A 32 -7.60 10.17 6.19
CA ILE A 32 -7.90 8.72 6.23
C ILE A 32 -6.68 7.87 6.60
N GLY A 33 -5.60 8.48 7.09
CA GLY A 33 -4.34 7.84 7.43
C GLY A 33 -3.31 7.85 6.31
N ASP A 34 -2.24 7.08 6.52
CA ASP A 34 -1.13 6.98 5.58
C ASP A 34 -1.50 6.10 4.39
N MET A 35 -1.30 6.63 3.18
CA MET A 35 -1.61 5.92 1.94
C MET A 35 -0.67 4.74 1.75
N LYS A 36 -1.22 3.54 1.53
CA LYS A 36 -0.39 2.35 1.30
C LYS A 36 0.02 2.23 -0.15
N PHE A 37 1.20 1.66 -0.37
CA PHE A 37 1.68 1.32 -1.71
C PHE A 37 0.72 0.30 -2.34
N LYS A 38 0.24 0.60 -3.56
CA LYS A 38 -0.86 -0.12 -4.22
C LYS A 38 -0.39 -1.17 -5.24
N GLY A 39 0.84 -1.66 -5.10
CA GLY A 39 1.44 -2.64 -6.02
C GLY A 39 2.00 -3.86 -5.28
N THR A 40 2.39 -4.86 -6.07
CA THR A 40 3.03 -6.08 -5.58
C THR A 40 4.48 -5.83 -5.16
N LEU A 41 5.08 -6.78 -4.44
CA LEU A 41 6.48 -6.67 -3.98
C LEU A 41 7.47 -6.51 -5.13
N GLU A 42 7.21 -7.13 -6.27
CA GLU A 42 7.99 -7.01 -7.49
C GLU A 42 8.04 -5.56 -7.95
N ASN A 43 6.88 -4.88 -8.01
CA ASN A 43 6.79 -3.46 -8.35
C ASN A 43 7.44 -2.58 -7.27
N ARG A 44 7.20 -2.88 -5.99
CA ARG A 44 7.81 -2.15 -4.86
C ARG A 44 9.33 -2.19 -4.91
N SER A 45 9.90 -3.35 -5.23
CA SER A 45 11.35 -3.56 -5.35
C SER A 45 11.99 -2.78 -6.51
N MET A 46 11.17 -2.28 -7.44
CA MET A 46 11.57 -1.43 -8.57
C MET A 46 11.14 0.04 -8.36
N GLY A 47 10.97 0.51 -7.13
CA GLY A 47 10.53 1.88 -6.83
C GLY A 47 9.06 2.17 -7.19
N GLY A 48 8.30 1.16 -7.62
CA GLY A 48 6.95 1.27 -8.15
C GLY A 48 6.87 1.37 -9.67
N VAL A 49 7.93 1.00 -10.39
CA VAL A 49 7.86 0.83 -11.85
C VAL A 49 7.05 -0.43 -12.19
N SER A 50 6.00 -0.27 -12.99
CA SER A 50 5.02 -1.32 -13.28
C SER A 50 4.58 -1.30 -14.76
N VAL A 51 5.56 -1.27 -15.66
CA VAL A 51 5.35 -1.04 -17.11
C VAL A 51 5.32 -2.32 -17.95
N GLU A 52 5.89 -3.41 -17.45
CA GLU A 52 5.96 -4.67 -18.19
C GLU A 52 4.63 -5.41 -18.17
N GLN A 53 4.25 -5.94 -19.32
CA GLN A 53 3.12 -6.86 -19.48
C GLN A 53 3.54 -8.27 -19.04
N ASP A 54 3.78 -8.46 -17.74
CA ASP A 54 4.22 -9.73 -17.18
C ASP A 54 3.16 -10.83 -17.36
N SER A 55 3.63 -12.06 -17.51
CA SER A 55 2.83 -13.26 -17.77
C SER A 55 2.59 -14.13 -16.53
N ILE A 56 3.36 -13.93 -15.46
CA ILE A 56 3.35 -14.76 -14.24
C ILE A 56 3.32 -13.95 -12.93
N HIS A 57 3.32 -12.61 -13.02
CA HIS A 57 3.16 -11.71 -11.89
C HIS A 57 1.97 -10.78 -12.10
N LEU A 58 1.26 -10.46 -11.02
CA LEU A 58 0.13 -9.55 -11.06
C LEU A 58 0.59 -8.09 -10.92
N ASN A 59 -0.07 -7.18 -11.63
CA ASN A 59 0.11 -5.74 -11.49
C ASN A 59 -1.22 -5.07 -11.13
N VAL A 60 -1.38 -4.75 -9.85
CA VAL A 60 -2.62 -4.12 -9.32
C VAL A 60 -2.74 -2.64 -9.71
N GLU A 61 -1.66 -2.02 -10.19
CA GLU A 61 -1.67 -0.60 -10.56
C GLU A 61 -2.33 -0.36 -11.93
N ASN A 62 -2.41 -1.38 -12.80
CA ASN A 62 -3.01 -1.26 -14.12
C ASN A 62 -3.83 -2.51 -14.49
N PRO A 63 -5.18 -2.43 -14.56
CA PRO A 63 -6.03 -3.58 -14.88
C PRO A 63 -5.80 -4.19 -16.27
N ALA A 64 -5.15 -3.47 -17.19
CA ALA A 64 -4.78 -4.04 -18.49
C ALA A 64 -3.73 -5.16 -18.39
N SER A 65 -3.00 -5.26 -17.28
CA SER A 65 -1.97 -6.28 -17.11
C SER A 65 -2.54 -7.70 -17.03
N TYR A 66 -3.77 -7.86 -16.51
CA TYR A 66 -4.37 -9.18 -16.32
C TYR A 66 -4.54 -9.95 -17.64
N ALA A 67 -4.68 -9.25 -18.77
CA ALA A 67 -4.78 -9.87 -20.09
C ALA A 67 -3.46 -10.52 -20.58
N SER A 68 -2.33 -10.23 -19.93
CA SER A 68 -1.03 -10.82 -20.26
C SER A 68 -0.72 -12.12 -19.52
N LEU A 69 -1.51 -12.45 -18.50
CA LEU A 69 -1.32 -13.66 -17.73
C LEU A 69 -1.47 -14.91 -18.60
N ILE A 70 -0.60 -15.90 -18.34
CA ILE A 70 -0.66 -17.21 -19.00
C ILE A 70 -1.02 -18.34 -18.04
N GLN A 71 -0.95 -18.09 -16.74
CA GLN A 71 -1.31 -19.03 -15.68
C GLN A 71 -2.19 -18.36 -14.63
N THR A 72 -2.95 -19.17 -13.92
CA THR A 72 -3.63 -18.69 -12.72
C THR A 72 -2.57 -18.35 -11.69
N THR A 73 -2.52 -17.09 -11.29
CA THR A 73 -1.51 -16.55 -10.39
C THR A 73 -2.17 -16.16 -9.09
N PHE A 74 -1.87 -16.89 -8.02
CA PHE A 74 -2.23 -16.50 -6.65
C PHE A 74 -1.00 -15.89 -5.99
N THR A 75 -1.11 -14.67 -5.45
CA THR A 75 0.01 -14.03 -4.75
C THR A 75 -0.42 -13.41 -3.43
N VAL A 76 0.46 -13.54 -2.44
CA VAL A 76 0.28 -13.02 -1.09
C VAL A 76 1.58 -12.36 -0.64
N GLY A 77 1.47 -11.21 0.03
CA GLY A 77 2.63 -10.44 0.47
C GLY A 77 2.44 -9.87 1.87
N GLY A 78 3.56 -9.74 2.59
CA GLY A 78 3.61 -9.07 3.89
C GLY A 78 4.93 -8.33 4.09
N THR A 79 4.90 -7.35 4.98
CA THR A 79 6.04 -6.48 5.27
C THR A 79 6.22 -6.28 6.76
N TYR A 80 7.46 -6.45 7.20
CA TYR A 80 7.97 -6.01 8.48
C TYR A 80 8.72 -4.69 8.30
N GLY A 81 8.37 -3.66 9.06
CA GLY A 81 8.98 -2.35 8.99
C GLY A 81 9.55 -1.92 10.34
N SER A 82 10.71 -1.29 10.32
CA SER A 82 11.28 -0.55 11.45
C SER A 82 11.44 0.91 11.04
N SER A 83 11.15 1.85 11.93
CA SER A 83 11.25 3.28 11.64
C SER A 83 11.81 4.03 12.84
N LYS A 84 12.77 4.90 12.58
CA LYS A 84 13.34 5.81 13.57
C LYS A 84 12.73 7.19 13.36
N VAL A 85 11.89 7.58 14.30
CA VAL A 85 11.11 8.81 14.33
C VAL A 85 11.89 9.87 15.10
N LYS A 86 12.09 11.05 14.54
CA LYS A 86 12.91 12.13 15.11
C LYS A 86 12.16 13.46 15.06
N SER A 87 12.14 14.19 16.17
CA SER A 87 11.81 15.62 16.21
C SER A 87 13.09 16.43 16.43
N ALA A 88 12.98 17.73 16.71
CA ALA A 88 14.13 18.58 17.03
C ALA A 88 14.77 18.21 18.38
N THR A 89 13.99 17.65 19.29
CA THR A 89 14.37 17.41 20.69
C THR A 89 14.40 15.93 21.05
N GLU A 90 13.63 15.08 20.37
CA GLU A 90 13.38 13.70 20.76
C GLU A 90 13.54 12.71 19.62
N GLN A 91 13.70 11.44 20.01
CA GLN A 91 13.81 10.33 19.10
C GLN A 91 13.15 9.08 19.67
N ALA A 92 12.38 8.40 18.83
CA ALA A 92 11.76 7.13 19.14
C ALA A 92 11.98 6.11 18.01
N SER A 93 11.88 4.83 18.35
CA SER A 93 11.88 3.72 17.39
C SER A 93 10.53 3.05 17.39
N THR A 94 10.03 2.70 16.22
CA THR A 94 8.76 2.02 16.04
C THR A 94 8.91 0.85 15.06
N THR A 95 8.12 -0.20 15.27
CA THR A 95 8.09 -1.37 14.41
C THR A 95 6.66 -1.70 14.02
N ARG A 96 6.49 -2.36 12.88
CA ARG A 96 5.18 -2.81 12.39
C ARG A 96 5.31 -4.10 11.59
N SER A 97 4.27 -4.91 11.65
CA SER A 97 4.07 -6.08 10.80
C SER A 97 2.75 -5.92 10.06
N THR A 98 2.79 -6.01 8.74
CA THR A 98 1.66 -5.65 7.89
C THR A 98 1.40 -6.71 6.84
N PHE A 99 0.12 -6.97 6.58
CA PHE A 99 -0.34 -7.74 5.45
C PHE A 99 -0.52 -6.79 4.25
N ASP A 100 0.23 -7.02 3.16
CA ASP A 100 0.26 -6.07 2.04
C ASP A 100 -0.82 -6.37 0.99
N TYR A 101 -1.09 -7.65 0.70
CA TYR A 101 -2.08 -8.03 -0.31
C TYR A 101 -2.36 -9.53 -0.34
N LEU A 102 -3.57 -9.87 -0.80
CA LEU A 102 -3.97 -11.19 -1.30
C LEU A 102 -4.60 -11.00 -2.68
N LEU A 103 -4.05 -11.61 -3.71
CA LEU A 103 -4.47 -11.39 -5.09
C LEU A 103 -4.61 -12.72 -5.83
N LEU A 104 -5.59 -12.80 -6.74
CA LEU A 104 -5.74 -13.89 -7.69
C LEU A 104 -5.96 -13.31 -9.09
N GLY A 105 -5.18 -13.79 -10.06
CA GLY A 105 -5.39 -13.52 -11.48
C GLY A 105 -5.70 -14.82 -12.21
N ILE A 106 -6.70 -14.79 -13.08
CA ILE A 106 -7.14 -15.93 -13.88
C ILE A 106 -7.08 -15.56 -15.37
N PRO A 107 -6.24 -16.22 -16.16
CA PRO A 107 -6.21 -16.01 -17.60
C PRO A 107 -7.38 -16.74 -18.28
N MET A 108 -8.04 -16.06 -19.20
CA MET A 108 -9.21 -16.52 -19.95
C MET A 108 -9.03 -16.27 -21.46
N GLY A 109 -7.88 -16.69 -21.99
CA GLY A 109 -7.52 -16.51 -23.40
C GLY A 109 -7.09 -15.08 -23.72
N LYS A 110 -7.95 -14.30 -24.39
CA LYS A 110 -7.71 -12.86 -24.61
C LYS A 110 -8.16 -11.99 -23.42
N LEU A 111 -8.98 -12.56 -22.54
CA LEU A 111 -9.42 -11.92 -21.30
C LEU A 111 -8.51 -12.34 -20.15
N GLY A 112 -8.39 -11.47 -19.16
CA GLY A 112 -7.81 -11.81 -17.86
C GLY A 112 -8.68 -11.24 -16.77
N LEU A 113 -9.01 -12.05 -15.78
CA LEU A 113 -9.73 -11.64 -14.59
C LEU A 113 -8.72 -11.43 -13.46
N GLY A 114 -8.89 -10.37 -12.69
CA GLY A 114 -8.14 -10.13 -11.46
C GLY A 114 -9.09 -9.85 -10.31
N PHE A 115 -8.82 -10.40 -9.13
CA PHE A 115 -9.44 -9.94 -7.90
C PHE A 115 -8.43 -9.93 -6.76
N GLY A 116 -8.70 -9.14 -5.74
CA GLY A 116 -7.83 -9.12 -4.58
C GLY A 116 -8.30 -8.23 -3.46
N LEU A 117 -7.62 -8.37 -2.32
CA LEU A 117 -7.78 -7.62 -1.09
C LEU A 117 -6.43 -7.00 -0.72
N LEU A 118 -6.41 -5.69 -0.48
CA LEU A 118 -5.22 -4.97 -0.01
C LEU A 118 -5.62 -3.74 0.82
N PRO A 119 -4.82 -3.33 1.82
CA PRO A 119 -5.02 -2.08 2.52
C PRO A 119 -4.85 -0.89 1.55
N PHE A 120 -5.78 0.04 1.61
CA PHE A 120 -5.77 1.29 0.85
C PHE A 120 -5.07 2.41 1.63
N SER A 121 -5.40 2.53 2.91
CA SER A 121 -4.77 3.44 3.88
C SER A 121 -4.70 2.78 5.25
N SER A 122 -3.85 3.29 6.13
CA SER A 122 -3.79 2.83 7.52
C SER A 122 -3.58 3.98 8.48
N VAL A 123 -4.25 3.91 9.62
CA VAL A 123 -4.08 4.77 10.79
C VAL A 123 -3.41 3.95 11.89
N GLY A 124 -2.36 4.51 12.48
CA GLY A 124 -1.54 3.82 13.45
C GLY A 124 -0.53 4.78 14.06
N TYR A 125 -0.89 5.34 15.19
CA TYR A 125 -0.03 6.22 15.97
C TYR A 125 -0.39 6.13 17.45
N LYS A 126 0.60 6.38 18.30
CA LYS A 126 0.41 6.62 19.73
C LYS A 126 1.38 7.72 20.16
N ILE A 127 0.83 8.88 20.45
CA ILE A 127 1.58 10.08 20.82
C ILE A 127 1.21 10.40 22.25
N ARG A 128 2.23 10.53 23.11
CA ARG A 128 2.04 10.84 24.54
C ARG A 128 2.88 12.06 24.88
N ASN A 129 2.25 13.02 25.54
CA ASN A 129 2.91 14.12 26.22
C ASN A 129 2.62 13.97 27.71
N ASP A 130 3.66 13.94 28.53
CA ASP A 130 3.55 13.71 29.97
C ASP A 130 4.12 14.92 30.71
N GLN A 131 3.25 15.62 31.44
CA GLN A 131 3.60 16.76 32.29
C GLN A 131 3.19 16.53 33.74
N SER A 132 3.15 15.27 34.17
CA SER A 132 2.81 14.89 35.54
C SER A 132 3.73 15.51 36.60
N ASP A 133 4.96 15.87 36.24
CA ASP A 133 5.93 16.52 37.14
C ASP A 133 5.71 18.04 37.31
N THR A 134 4.76 18.63 36.59
CA THR A 134 4.41 20.05 36.70
C THR A 134 3.09 20.20 37.46
N ALA A 135 3.05 21.07 38.48
CA ALA A 135 1.80 21.40 39.16
C ALA A 135 0.78 21.97 38.17
N LEU A 136 -0.44 21.43 38.16
CA LEU A 136 -1.47 21.69 37.13
C LEU A 136 -1.00 21.41 35.68
N GLY A 137 0.01 20.56 35.50
CA GLY A 137 0.49 20.12 34.20
C GLY A 137 -0.55 19.32 33.44
N LYS A 138 -0.62 19.50 32.12
CA LYS A 138 -1.57 18.81 31.24
C LYS A 138 -0.89 17.65 30.52
N SER A 139 -1.28 16.43 30.86
CA SER A 139 -0.85 15.20 30.19
C SER A 139 -1.88 14.78 29.14
N THR A 140 -1.41 14.48 27.93
CA THR A 140 -2.28 14.09 26.81
C THR A 140 -1.77 12.81 26.15
N GLN A 141 -2.68 11.91 25.80
CA GLN A 141 -2.39 10.75 24.97
C GLN A 141 -3.35 10.70 23.79
N TYR A 142 -2.80 10.66 22.58
CA TYR A 142 -3.55 10.44 21.35
C TYR A 142 -3.16 9.11 20.73
N GLU A 143 -4.14 8.25 20.50
CA GLU A 143 -3.98 6.96 19.86
C GLU A 143 -4.93 6.87 18.66
N GLY A 144 -4.46 6.31 17.55
CA GLY A 144 -5.30 6.03 16.39
C GLY A 144 -4.97 4.69 15.80
N LYS A 145 -6.01 3.94 15.39
CA LYS A 145 -5.88 2.61 14.78
C LYS A 145 -6.92 2.38 13.68
N GLY A 146 -6.61 1.43 12.81
CA GLY A 146 -7.49 0.99 11.73
C GLY A 146 -7.05 1.49 10.36
N GLY A 147 -8.01 1.85 9.50
CA GLY A 147 -7.76 2.29 8.13
C GLY A 147 -8.79 1.74 7.15
N LEU A 148 -8.47 1.87 5.87
CA LEU A 148 -9.30 1.41 4.76
C LEU A 148 -8.66 0.21 4.08
N ASN A 149 -9.47 -0.81 3.80
CA ASN A 149 -9.16 -1.91 2.92
C ASN A 149 -9.86 -1.71 1.58
N LYS A 150 -9.29 -2.29 0.54
CA LYS A 150 -9.83 -2.31 -0.81
C LYS A 150 -9.99 -3.76 -1.25
N VAL A 151 -11.21 -4.11 -1.66
CA VAL A 151 -11.44 -5.27 -2.54
C VAL A 151 -11.69 -4.77 -3.96
N PHE A 152 -11.27 -5.53 -4.95
CA PHE A 152 -11.48 -5.14 -6.34
C PHE A 152 -11.76 -6.34 -7.24
N LEU A 153 -12.44 -6.06 -8.34
CA LEU A 153 -12.62 -6.94 -9.48
C LEU A 153 -12.15 -6.21 -10.74
N ALA A 154 -11.20 -6.82 -11.44
CA ALA A 154 -10.55 -6.27 -12.62
C ALA A 154 -10.74 -7.19 -13.82
N LEU A 155 -10.93 -6.58 -14.98
CA LEU A 155 -10.99 -7.24 -16.28
C LEU A 155 -9.98 -6.59 -17.22
N GLY A 156 -9.08 -7.39 -17.76
CA GLY A 156 -8.18 -7.03 -18.84
C GLY A 156 -8.59 -7.70 -20.15
N TYR A 157 -8.42 -7.02 -21.27
CA TYR A 157 -8.63 -7.55 -22.61
C TYR A 157 -7.46 -7.23 -23.54
N LYS A 158 -7.00 -8.26 -24.25
CA LYS A 158 -5.93 -8.19 -25.26
C LYS A 158 -6.54 -7.84 -26.62
N ILE A 159 -6.51 -6.55 -26.98
CA ILE A 159 -7.00 -6.05 -28.27
C ILE A 159 -6.11 -6.56 -29.40
N ARG A 160 -4.79 -6.43 -29.24
CA ARG A 160 -3.76 -6.94 -30.14
C ARG A 160 -2.71 -7.68 -29.32
N PRO A 161 -1.87 -8.53 -29.93
CA PRO A 161 -0.81 -9.25 -29.20
C PRO A 161 0.11 -8.36 -28.36
N ASN A 162 0.15 -7.07 -28.69
CA ASN A 162 1.06 -6.08 -28.13
C ASN A 162 0.32 -4.91 -27.46
N TRP A 163 -1.01 -4.96 -27.38
CA TRP A 163 -1.86 -3.91 -26.81
C TRP A 163 -2.99 -4.50 -25.97
N ASN A 164 -2.98 -4.17 -24.68
CA ASN A 164 -4.01 -4.52 -23.73
C ASN A 164 -4.73 -3.28 -23.20
N VAL A 165 -5.99 -3.46 -22.87
CA VAL A 165 -6.79 -2.50 -22.10
C VAL A 165 -7.42 -3.21 -20.92
N GLY A 166 -7.85 -2.47 -19.91
CA GLY A 166 -8.56 -3.04 -18.79
C GLY A 166 -9.32 -2.01 -17.99
N ALA A 167 -10.22 -2.50 -17.16
CA ALA A 167 -10.98 -1.73 -16.19
C ALA A 167 -11.14 -2.52 -14.90
N ASP A 168 -11.26 -1.82 -13.79
CA ASP A 168 -11.57 -2.43 -12.50
C ASP A 168 -12.52 -1.58 -11.68
N MET A 169 -13.33 -2.30 -10.89
CA MET A 169 -14.23 -1.76 -9.89
C MET A 169 -13.68 -2.11 -8.52
N GLN A 170 -13.58 -1.11 -7.65
CA GLN A 170 -12.98 -1.20 -6.33
C GLN A 170 -14.02 -0.82 -5.29
N TYR A 171 -14.14 -1.59 -4.22
CA TYR A 171 -14.90 -1.23 -3.04
C TYR A 171 -13.94 -1.02 -1.88
N ASN A 172 -13.89 0.22 -1.39
CA ASN A 172 -13.09 0.64 -0.26
C ASN A 172 -13.96 0.62 0.99
N PHE A 173 -13.48 0.02 2.07
CA PHE A 173 -14.21 -0.10 3.33
C PHE A 173 -13.27 -0.18 4.52
N GLY A 174 -13.69 0.32 5.66
CA GLY A 174 -12.92 0.16 6.90
C GLY A 174 -13.43 1.02 8.05
N LYS A 175 -12.78 0.88 9.18
CA LYS A 175 -13.05 1.65 10.40
C LYS A 175 -11.77 2.35 10.83
N ILE A 176 -11.87 3.62 11.18
CA ILE A 176 -10.82 4.38 11.85
C ILE A 176 -11.34 4.72 13.24
N GLU A 177 -10.53 4.45 14.24
CA GLU A 177 -10.83 4.77 15.63
C GLU A 177 -9.69 5.62 16.20
N THR A 178 -10.03 6.77 16.77
CA THR A 178 -9.07 7.64 17.45
C THR A 178 -9.52 7.88 18.88
N THR A 179 -8.59 7.76 19.81
CA THR A 179 -8.81 8.00 21.23
C THR A 179 -7.89 9.12 21.69
N GLY A 180 -8.48 10.17 22.26
CA GLY A 180 -7.77 11.22 22.99
C GLY A 180 -8.03 11.06 24.48
N ILE A 181 -6.98 11.08 25.29
CA ILE A 181 -7.07 11.11 26.75
C ILE A 181 -6.38 12.37 27.22
N GLU A 182 -7.04 13.11 28.10
CA GLU A 182 -6.52 14.30 28.74
C GLU A 182 -6.67 14.15 30.26
N ALA A 183 -5.58 14.41 30.97
CA ALA A 183 -5.54 14.43 32.43
C ALA A 183 -4.71 15.63 32.89
N ILE A 184 -5.12 16.23 34.01
CA ILE A 184 -4.44 17.38 34.61
C ILE A 184 -3.94 16.96 35.99
N THR A 185 -2.67 17.24 36.29
CA THR A 185 -2.07 16.96 37.59
C THR A 185 -2.87 17.63 38.70
N GLU A 186 -3.10 16.93 39.82
CA GLU A 186 -3.93 17.37 40.98
C GLU A 186 -5.46 17.37 40.75
N ILE A 187 -5.93 17.07 39.53
CA ILE A 187 -7.36 16.86 39.25
C ILE A 187 -7.62 15.36 39.08
N SER A 188 -8.50 14.79 39.90
CA SER A 188 -8.77 13.35 39.92
C SER A 188 -9.54 12.82 38.70
N SER A 189 -10.15 13.71 37.91
CA SER A 189 -10.97 13.34 36.76
C SER A 189 -10.22 13.56 35.45
N GLY A 190 -10.04 12.48 34.68
CA GLY A 190 -9.58 12.54 33.29
C GLY A 190 -10.76 12.60 32.30
N THR A 191 -10.52 13.16 31.12
CA THR A 191 -11.48 13.11 30.00
C THR A 191 -10.96 12.20 28.91
N ARG A 192 -11.83 11.35 28.38
CA ARG A 192 -11.56 10.46 27.26
C ARG A 192 -12.53 10.75 26.13
N GLU A 193 -11.99 11.06 24.96
CA GLU A 193 -12.73 11.23 23.72
C GLU A 193 -12.43 10.07 22.77
N ILE A 194 -13.47 9.41 22.28
CA ILE A 194 -13.37 8.33 21.30
C ILE A 194 -14.13 8.78 20.05
N ASN A 195 -13.46 8.79 18.91
CA ASN A 195 -14.10 8.99 17.61
C ASN A 195 -13.96 7.71 16.79
N ALA A 196 -15.09 7.18 16.33
CA ALA A 196 -15.16 5.99 15.51
C ALA A 196 -15.84 6.32 14.18
N SER A 197 -15.10 6.24 13.09
CA SER A 197 -15.62 6.49 11.74
C SER A 197 -15.56 5.24 10.89
N THR A 198 -16.73 4.84 10.38
CA THR A 198 -16.86 3.76 9.40
C THR A 198 -16.96 4.38 8.03
N LEU A 199 -16.02 4.02 7.16
CA LEU A 199 -15.91 4.57 5.82
C LEU A 199 -16.19 3.50 4.78
N SER A 200 -16.94 3.85 3.73
CA SER A 200 -17.14 2.98 2.58
C SER A 200 -17.36 3.77 1.27
N GLY A 201 -16.98 3.18 0.14
CA GLY A 201 -17.28 3.75 -1.17
C GLY A 201 -16.70 2.97 -2.33
N VAL A 202 -17.15 3.30 -3.54
CA VAL A 202 -16.79 2.61 -4.78
C VAL A 202 -15.90 3.52 -5.65
N ASN A 203 -14.88 2.94 -6.25
CA ASN A 203 -14.00 3.60 -7.20
C ASN A 203 -13.90 2.80 -8.49
N PHE A 204 -13.66 3.50 -9.59
CA PHE A 204 -13.43 2.91 -10.90
C PHE A 204 -12.05 3.31 -11.40
N ASN A 205 -11.39 2.39 -12.08
CA ASN A 205 -10.10 2.61 -12.69
C ASN A 205 -10.06 1.94 -14.06
N ILE A 206 -9.38 2.58 -15.00
CA ILE A 206 -9.15 2.08 -16.35
C ILE A 206 -7.67 2.12 -16.65
N GLY A 207 -7.22 1.28 -17.57
CA GLY A 207 -5.83 1.28 -17.97
C GLY A 207 -5.59 0.68 -19.34
N THR A 208 -4.43 0.98 -19.88
CA THR A 208 -3.91 0.46 -21.14
C THR A 208 -2.42 0.18 -21.00
N MET A 209 -1.96 -0.87 -21.66
CA MET A 209 -0.55 -1.22 -21.74
C MET A 209 -0.19 -1.55 -23.18
N TYR A 210 0.92 -1.00 -23.65
CA TYR A 210 1.40 -1.23 -25.00
C TYR A 210 2.87 -1.63 -24.97
N GLN A 211 3.21 -2.66 -25.72
CA GLN A 211 4.55 -3.22 -25.85
C GLN A 211 4.90 -3.29 -27.33
N THR A 212 6.12 -2.94 -27.73
CA THR A 212 6.53 -3.10 -29.12
C THR A 212 8.02 -3.30 -29.25
N LYS A 213 8.46 -4.04 -30.25
CA LYS A 213 9.88 -4.15 -30.58
C LYS A 213 10.35 -2.86 -31.24
N ILE A 214 11.46 -2.30 -30.75
CA ILE A 214 12.08 -1.10 -31.33
C ILE A 214 13.29 -1.51 -32.18
N TYR A 215 14.14 -2.39 -31.66
CA TYR A 215 15.37 -2.81 -32.35
C TYR A 215 15.84 -4.19 -31.90
N LYS A 216 15.97 -5.13 -32.85
CA LYS A 216 16.38 -6.52 -32.58
C LYS A 216 15.53 -7.17 -31.47
N LYS A 217 16.11 -7.31 -30.27
CA LYS A 217 15.48 -7.90 -29.08
C LYS A 217 15.00 -6.85 -28.06
N MET A 218 15.24 -5.58 -28.35
CA MET A 218 14.89 -4.46 -27.49
C MET A 218 13.42 -4.06 -27.72
N GLU A 219 12.69 -3.96 -26.62
CA GLU A 219 11.27 -3.68 -26.56
C GLU A 219 11.00 -2.41 -25.77
N LEU A 220 10.03 -1.63 -26.25
CA LEU A 220 9.41 -0.53 -25.55
C LEU A 220 8.23 -1.07 -24.75
N PHE A 221 8.11 -0.63 -23.50
CA PHE A 221 6.98 -0.90 -22.63
C PHE A 221 6.35 0.42 -22.21
N THR A 222 5.03 0.52 -22.30
CA THR A 222 4.28 1.70 -21.87
C THR A 222 3.04 1.28 -21.10
N SER A 223 2.70 2.06 -20.08
CA SER A 223 1.58 1.82 -19.18
C SER A 223 0.92 3.15 -18.86
N LEU A 224 -0.40 3.20 -19.00
CA LEU A 224 -1.22 4.33 -18.61
C LEU A 224 -2.42 3.81 -17.83
N ALA A 225 -2.66 4.34 -16.64
CA ALA A 225 -3.83 4.05 -15.82
C ALA A 225 -4.47 5.33 -15.28
N TYR A 226 -5.79 5.34 -15.18
CA TYR A 226 -6.59 6.45 -14.71
C TYR A 226 -7.66 6.00 -13.73
N THR A 227 -7.59 6.49 -12.50
CA THR A 227 -8.60 6.31 -11.47
C THR A 227 -9.49 7.55 -11.42
N PHE A 228 -10.80 7.33 -11.52
CA PHE A 228 -11.80 8.40 -11.48
C PHE A 228 -11.96 8.96 -10.06
N VAL A 229 -12.42 10.22 -9.98
CA VAL A 229 -12.87 10.81 -8.71
C VAL A 229 -13.99 9.94 -8.13
N SER A 230 -13.98 9.75 -6.82
CA SER A 230 -15.09 9.10 -6.13
C SER A 230 -15.33 9.71 -4.76
N ASN A 231 -16.38 9.24 -4.11
CA ASN A 231 -16.75 9.64 -2.77
C ASN A 231 -16.71 8.45 -1.82
N LEU A 232 -16.25 8.69 -0.59
CA LEU A 232 -16.37 7.79 0.55
C LEU A 232 -17.44 8.37 1.48
N LYS A 233 -18.46 7.58 1.80
CA LYS A 233 -19.36 7.88 2.90
C LYS A 233 -18.62 7.61 4.21
N SER A 234 -18.70 8.53 5.17
CA SER A 234 -18.18 8.37 6.53
C SER A 234 -19.31 8.54 7.52
N ASP A 235 -19.65 7.47 8.21
CA ASP A 235 -20.56 7.51 9.35
C ASP A 235 -19.70 7.49 10.63
N SER A 236 -19.76 8.56 11.40
CA SER A 236 -18.89 8.86 12.53
C SER A 236 -19.70 8.94 13.82
N GLU A 237 -19.17 8.34 14.88
CA GLU A 237 -19.67 8.43 16.24
C GLU A 237 -18.59 9.02 17.13
N LYS A 238 -18.93 10.05 17.90
CA LYS A 238 -18.07 10.66 18.91
C LYS A 238 -18.64 10.35 20.29
N THR A 239 -17.80 9.82 21.17
CA THR A 239 -18.14 9.50 22.56
C THR A 239 -17.20 10.26 23.48
N ILE A 240 -17.73 11.03 24.42
CA ILE A 240 -16.96 11.66 25.50
C ILE A 240 -17.32 10.99 26.82
N GLU A 241 -16.29 10.54 27.53
CA GLU A 241 -16.36 9.95 28.87
C GLU A 241 -15.53 10.82 29.83
N VAL A 242 -16.09 11.13 31.00
CA VAL A 242 -15.39 11.85 32.07
C VAL A 242 -15.29 10.93 33.28
N ASP A 243 -14.09 10.77 33.81
CA ASP A 243 -13.85 9.87 34.94
C ASP A 243 -14.58 10.37 36.21
N GLY A 244 -15.40 9.50 36.78
CA GLY A 244 -16.30 9.82 37.91
C GLY A 244 -17.70 10.30 37.54
N ASP A 245 -18.01 10.47 36.25
CA ASP A 245 -19.38 10.76 35.77
C ASP A 245 -20.00 9.53 35.06
N VAL A 246 -21.31 9.33 35.25
CA VAL A 246 -22.08 8.27 34.59
C VAL A 246 -22.60 8.74 33.23
N SER A 247 -22.58 10.06 32.97
CA SER A 247 -23.06 10.61 31.71
C SER A 247 -22.04 10.41 30.58
N THR A 248 -22.45 9.70 29.53
CA THR A 248 -21.71 9.60 28.27
C THR A 248 -22.40 10.46 27.23
N ILE A 249 -21.67 11.40 26.65
CA ILE A 249 -22.18 12.21 25.54
C ILE A 249 -21.81 11.50 24.24
N SER A 250 -22.81 11.11 23.46
CA SER A 250 -22.62 10.57 22.12
C SER A 250 -23.20 11.51 21.05
N ASP A 251 -22.44 11.71 19.98
CA ASP A 251 -22.84 12.50 18.81
C ASP A 251 -22.60 11.68 17.53
N LEU A 252 -23.55 11.76 16.60
CA LEU A 252 -23.55 11.03 15.34
C LEU A 252 -23.47 12.02 14.19
N ASN A 253 -22.49 11.81 13.31
CA ASN A 253 -22.28 12.66 12.14
C ASN A 253 -22.06 11.80 10.89
N SER A 254 -22.71 12.17 9.79
CA SER A 254 -22.47 11.57 8.48
C SER A 254 -21.90 12.62 7.54
N SER A 255 -20.75 12.30 6.93
CA SER A 255 -20.06 13.19 5.99
C SER A 255 -19.62 12.42 4.75
N THR A 256 -19.26 13.15 3.70
CA THR A 256 -18.74 12.58 2.47
C THR A 256 -17.33 13.10 2.20
N LEU A 257 -16.37 12.19 2.14
CA LEU A 257 -14.98 12.48 1.79
C LEU A 257 -14.80 12.26 0.28
N SER A 258 -13.99 13.09 -0.37
CA SER A 258 -13.77 12.99 -1.82
C SER A 258 -12.38 12.46 -2.12
N LEU A 259 -12.33 11.31 -2.79
CA LEU A 259 -11.11 10.73 -3.34
C LEU A 259 -10.81 11.37 -4.69
N PRO A 260 -9.66 12.05 -4.84
CA PRO A 260 -9.32 12.74 -6.08
C PRO A 260 -8.98 11.75 -7.20
N ASN A 261 -9.03 12.24 -8.43
CA ASN A 261 -8.57 11.47 -9.57
C ASN A 261 -7.05 11.24 -9.50
N ARG A 262 -6.61 10.13 -10.12
CA ARG A 262 -5.20 9.74 -10.18
C ARG A 262 -4.84 9.25 -11.57
N VAL A 263 -3.72 9.74 -12.08
CA VAL A 263 -3.11 9.32 -13.35
C VAL A 263 -1.78 8.66 -13.03
N THR A 264 -1.56 7.47 -13.57
CA THR A 264 -0.27 6.77 -13.52
C THR A 264 0.24 6.59 -14.95
N VAL A 265 1.43 7.10 -15.24
CA VAL A 265 2.11 6.97 -16.54
C VAL A 265 3.43 6.27 -16.30
N GLY A 266 3.75 5.29 -17.14
CA GLY A 266 5.06 4.65 -17.10
C GLY A 266 5.56 4.27 -18.49
N ALA A 267 6.86 4.35 -18.64
CA ALA A 267 7.57 3.91 -19.85
C ALA A 267 8.85 3.20 -19.45
N GLY A 268 9.24 2.18 -20.20
CA GLY A 268 10.48 1.45 -20.00
C GLY A 268 11.01 0.83 -21.28
N ILE A 269 12.27 0.44 -21.24
CA ILE A 269 12.99 -0.21 -22.31
C ILE A 269 13.72 -1.42 -21.76
N GLY A 270 13.77 -2.50 -22.54
CA GLY A 270 14.41 -3.72 -22.09
C GLY A 270 14.43 -4.83 -23.12
N GLU A 271 14.99 -5.96 -22.72
CA GLU A 271 14.79 -7.25 -23.39
C GLU A 271 13.94 -8.11 -22.46
N ALA A 272 12.71 -8.44 -22.88
CA ALA A 272 11.78 -9.22 -22.08
C ALA A 272 12.46 -10.49 -21.55
N ARG A 273 12.27 -10.77 -20.25
CA ARG A 273 12.88 -11.92 -19.54
C ARG A 273 14.41 -11.87 -19.42
N LYS A 274 15.02 -10.69 -19.61
CA LYS A 274 16.45 -10.48 -19.32
C LYS A 274 16.72 -9.23 -18.51
N TRP A 275 16.23 -8.09 -18.96
CA TRP A 275 16.43 -6.85 -18.24
C TRP A 275 15.41 -5.80 -18.68
N LEU A 276 15.06 -4.92 -17.77
CA LEU A 276 14.20 -3.79 -18.03
C LEU A 276 14.63 -2.63 -17.16
N ILE A 277 14.63 -1.43 -17.73
CA ILE A 277 14.73 -0.17 -16.99
C ILE A 277 13.51 0.65 -17.38
N GLY A 278 12.82 1.19 -16.39
CA GLY A 278 11.64 1.98 -16.62
C GLY A 278 11.45 3.08 -15.60
N THR A 279 10.42 3.87 -15.85
CA THR A 279 9.99 5.00 -15.05
C THR A 279 8.52 4.86 -14.72
N ALA A 280 8.14 5.40 -13.56
CA ALA A 280 6.74 5.56 -13.18
C ALA A 280 6.52 6.98 -12.64
N LEU A 281 5.53 7.64 -13.21
CA LEU A 281 5.07 8.96 -12.85
C LEU A 281 3.62 8.84 -12.39
N VAL A 282 3.34 9.30 -11.19
CA VAL A 282 1.99 9.29 -10.63
C VAL A 282 1.61 10.70 -10.23
N PHE A 283 0.47 11.16 -10.71
CA PHE A 283 -0.09 12.46 -10.37
C PHE A 283 -1.50 12.26 -9.84
N GLN A 284 -1.83 12.95 -8.76
CA GLN A 284 -3.16 12.90 -8.19
C GLN A 284 -3.59 14.30 -7.78
N GLY A 285 -4.87 14.61 -8.02
CA GLY A 285 -5.47 15.90 -7.67
C GLY A 285 -5.51 16.13 -6.15
N THR A 286 -5.93 17.33 -5.76
CA THR A 286 -6.18 17.63 -4.35
C THR A 286 -7.45 16.94 -3.90
N GLY A 287 -7.34 16.04 -2.93
CA GLY A 287 -8.49 15.37 -2.32
C GLY A 287 -9.05 16.14 -1.13
N LYS A 288 -10.27 15.77 -0.70
CA LYS A 288 -10.84 16.18 0.59
C LYS A 288 -10.84 14.97 1.51
N PHE A 289 -9.72 14.80 2.22
CA PHE A 289 -9.50 13.63 3.08
C PHE A 289 -9.79 13.90 4.55
N GLN A 290 -10.03 15.15 4.95
CA GLN A 290 -10.31 15.54 6.33
C GLN A 290 -11.63 14.94 6.79
N ASN A 291 -11.62 14.36 7.99
CA ASN A 291 -12.82 13.95 8.70
C ASN A 291 -13.09 14.95 9.85
N TYR A 292 -14.32 14.97 10.35
CA TYR A 292 -14.77 15.92 11.36
C TYR A 292 -13.84 16.00 12.59
N TYR A 293 -13.30 14.86 13.03
CA TYR A 293 -12.48 14.74 14.24
C TYR A 293 -10.97 15.05 14.05
N ASN A 294 -10.48 15.27 12.83
CA ASN A 294 -9.06 15.54 12.56
C ASN A 294 -8.82 16.74 11.64
N THR A 295 -9.74 17.71 11.70
CA THR A 295 -9.53 19.03 11.11
C THR A 295 -8.56 19.84 11.97
N SER A 296 -7.60 20.51 11.33
CA SER A 296 -6.65 21.40 12.01
C SER A 296 -6.24 22.49 11.02
N ASP A 297 -6.25 23.76 11.45
CA ASP A 297 -6.05 24.93 10.57
C ASP A 297 -4.66 24.93 9.92
N ASN A 298 -3.68 24.31 10.55
CA ASN A 298 -2.31 24.19 10.05
C ASN A 298 -2.09 23.01 9.09
N VAL A 299 -3.14 22.25 8.73
CA VAL A 299 -3.05 21.07 7.87
C VAL A 299 -3.93 21.26 6.65
N HIS A 300 -3.33 21.15 5.47
CA HIS A 300 -4.06 21.14 4.21
C HIS A 300 -3.45 20.14 3.23
N TYR A 301 -4.20 19.87 2.16
CA TYR A 301 -3.81 18.92 1.13
C TYR A 301 -3.47 19.65 -0.17
N GLU A 302 -2.38 19.23 -0.79
CA GLU A 302 -1.95 19.69 -2.11
C GLU A 302 -1.95 18.53 -3.12
N ARG A 303 -1.52 18.82 -4.36
CA ARG A 303 -1.44 17.81 -5.42
C ARG A 303 -0.33 16.81 -5.09
N TYR A 304 -0.67 15.53 -5.17
CA TYR A 304 0.28 14.44 -5.00
C TYR A 304 1.09 14.22 -6.28
N ALA A 305 2.38 13.95 -6.12
CA ALA A 305 3.26 13.59 -7.24
C ALA A 305 4.31 12.57 -6.80
N LYS A 306 4.47 11.49 -7.57
CA LYS A 306 5.53 10.50 -7.38
C LYS A 306 6.29 10.28 -8.67
N TYR A 307 7.61 10.22 -8.54
CA TYR A 307 8.56 9.95 -9.60
C TYR A 307 9.40 8.75 -9.18
N ALA A 308 9.49 7.74 -10.02
CA ALA A 308 10.31 6.57 -9.77
C ALA A 308 11.07 6.13 -11.02
N ILE A 309 12.26 5.61 -10.81
CA ILE A 309 13.07 4.92 -11.81
C ILE A 309 13.55 3.60 -11.20
N GLY A 310 13.48 2.53 -11.97
CA GLY A 310 13.79 1.21 -11.48
C GLY A 310 13.70 0.17 -12.58
N GLY A 311 14.03 -1.06 -12.22
CA GLY A 311 14.17 -2.11 -13.19
C GLY A 311 14.57 -3.44 -12.60
N TYR A 312 14.72 -4.41 -13.48
CA TYR A 312 15.18 -5.75 -13.12
C TYR A 312 16.28 -6.25 -14.05
N TYR A 313 17.02 -7.23 -13.55
CA TYR A 313 18.00 -8.01 -14.27
C TYR A 313 17.80 -9.50 -13.96
N LEU A 314 17.67 -10.31 -15.01
CA LEU A 314 17.46 -11.74 -14.99
C LEU A 314 18.51 -12.37 -15.92
N PRO A 315 19.62 -12.90 -15.38
CA PRO A 315 20.75 -13.35 -16.20
C PRO A 315 20.35 -14.44 -17.20
N ASN A 316 19.73 -15.51 -16.72
CA ASN A 316 19.29 -16.64 -17.53
C ASN A 316 18.23 -17.47 -16.79
N TYR A 317 16.97 -17.31 -17.18
CA TYR A 317 15.84 -18.03 -16.60
C TYR A 317 15.85 -19.55 -16.88
N THR A 318 16.56 -20.01 -17.92
CA THR A 318 16.68 -21.43 -18.29
C THR A 318 18.00 -22.08 -17.86
N SER A 319 18.79 -21.42 -17.00
CA SER A 319 20.08 -21.96 -16.56
C SER A 319 19.92 -23.30 -15.83
N PHE A 320 20.56 -24.35 -16.35
CA PHE A 320 20.62 -25.67 -15.71
C PHE A 320 21.77 -25.78 -14.69
N THR A 321 22.83 -24.98 -14.88
CA THR A 321 24.09 -25.10 -14.12
C THR A 321 24.15 -24.18 -12.90
N SER A 322 23.50 -23.01 -12.94
CA SER A 322 23.58 -22.01 -11.86
C SER A 322 22.20 -21.50 -11.46
N TYR A 323 21.81 -21.74 -10.21
CA TYR A 323 20.57 -21.21 -9.62
C TYR A 323 20.58 -19.69 -9.54
N LEU A 324 21.72 -19.08 -9.21
CA LEU A 324 21.86 -17.62 -9.11
C LEU A 324 21.57 -16.93 -10.44
N SER A 325 21.84 -17.60 -11.57
CA SER A 325 21.49 -17.05 -12.89
C SER A 325 19.98 -17.00 -13.14
N ARG A 326 19.18 -17.79 -12.40
CA ARG A 326 17.72 -17.79 -12.48
C ARG A 326 17.06 -16.77 -11.55
N ILE A 327 17.81 -16.15 -10.65
CA ILE A 327 17.29 -15.13 -9.73
C ILE A 327 17.03 -13.84 -10.51
N THR A 328 15.86 -13.23 -10.27
CA THR A 328 15.55 -11.90 -10.80
C THR A 328 15.95 -10.86 -9.77
N TYR A 329 16.94 -10.04 -10.09
CA TYR A 329 17.40 -8.94 -9.25
C TYR A 329 16.65 -7.68 -9.62
N ARG A 330 16.20 -6.91 -8.62
CA ARG A 330 15.39 -5.70 -8.80
C ARG A 330 16.00 -4.55 -8.00
N ALA A 331 15.94 -3.36 -8.57
CA ALA A 331 16.35 -2.14 -7.88
C ALA A 331 15.50 -0.95 -8.35
N GLY A 332 15.33 0.04 -7.50
CA GLY A 332 14.68 1.28 -7.87
C GLY A 332 14.82 2.38 -6.84
N VAL A 333 14.59 3.61 -7.26
CA VAL A 333 14.49 4.79 -6.40
C VAL A 333 13.16 5.48 -6.63
N LYS A 334 12.63 6.11 -5.58
CA LYS A 334 11.42 6.91 -5.63
C LYS A 334 11.63 8.26 -4.95
N TYR A 335 10.96 9.27 -5.49
CA TYR A 335 10.75 10.57 -4.89
C TYR A 335 9.26 10.87 -4.92
N GLU A 336 8.67 11.13 -3.76
CA GLU A 336 7.23 11.23 -3.57
C GLU A 336 6.90 12.47 -2.75
N LYS A 337 6.04 13.33 -3.30
CA LYS A 337 5.34 14.39 -2.57
C LYS A 337 4.01 13.80 -2.15
N THR A 338 3.81 13.63 -0.84
CA THR A 338 2.65 12.88 -0.31
C THR A 338 1.34 13.64 -0.48
N GLY A 339 1.40 14.94 -0.80
CA GLY A 339 0.23 15.82 -0.87
C GLY A 339 -0.27 16.28 0.50
N LEU A 340 0.38 15.88 1.61
CA LEU A 340 0.11 16.40 2.95
C LEU A 340 1.02 17.60 3.22
N VAL A 341 0.43 18.70 3.64
CA VAL A 341 1.15 19.90 4.11
C VAL A 341 0.79 20.13 5.58
N VAL A 342 1.80 20.23 6.44
CA VAL A 342 1.64 20.50 7.87
C VAL A 342 2.53 21.69 8.21
N ASN A 343 2.01 22.72 8.89
CA ASN A 343 2.76 23.93 9.23
C ASN A 343 3.43 24.58 7.98
N ASN A 344 2.72 24.64 6.86
CA ASN A 344 3.21 25.13 5.55
C ASN A 344 4.40 24.37 4.96
N GLU A 345 4.72 23.17 5.47
CA GLU A 345 5.77 22.32 4.94
C GLU A 345 5.18 21.07 4.27
N SER A 346 5.51 20.87 2.99
CA SER A 346 5.09 19.68 2.25
C SER A 346 5.88 18.45 2.71
N ILE A 347 5.15 17.40 3.08
CA ILE A 347 5.75 16.12 3.47
C ILE A 347 6.22 15.37 2.22
N LYS A 348 7.51 15.02 2.22
CA LYS A 348 8.20 14.33 1.13
C LYS A 348 8.69 12.97 1.61
N ASP A 349 8.66 11.98 0.74
CA ASP A 349 9.24 10.65 0.93
C ASP A 349 10.25 10.36 -0.18
N VAL A 350 11.47 9.98 0.23
CA VAL A 350 12.54 9.57 -0.69
C VAL A 350 13.03 8.21 -0.25
N GLY A 351 13.04 7.26 -1.18
CA GLY A 351 13.37 5.88 -0.87
C GLY A 351 14.11 5.17 -1.98
N PHE A 352 14.84 4.15 -1.58
CA PHE A 352 15.52 3.19 -2.44
C PHE A 352 15.06 1.79 -2.09
N SER A 353 14.88 0.96 -3.11
CA SER A 353 14.41 -0.40 -2.99
C SER A 353 15.35 -1.37 -3.70
N LEU A 354 15.59 -2.52 -3.07
CA LEU A 354 16.24 -3.69 -3.65
C LEU A 354 15.32 -4.89 -3.51
N GLY A 355 15.40 -5.82 -4.44
CA GLY A 355 14.70 -7.09 -4.30
C GLY A 355 15.30 -8.21 -5.12
N ALA A 356 14.92 -9.42 -4.75
CA ALA A 356 15.30 -10.65 -5.42
C ALA A 356 14.08 -11.58 -5.53
N GLY A 357 13.85 -12.11 -6.73
CA GLY A 357 12.85 -13.14 -7.01
C GLY A 357 13.52 -14.49 -7.18
N PHE A 358 13.18 -15.42 -6.30
CA PHE A 358 13.70 -16.77 -6.22
C PHE A 358 12.72 -17.75 -6.87
N PRO A 359 13.00 -18.26 -8.09
CA PRO A 359 12.11 -19.20 -8.74
C PRO A 359 12.13 -20.56 -8.04
N ILE A 360 10.97 -21.19 -7.95
CA ILE A 360 10.80 -22.55 -7.45
C ILE A 360 10.98 -23.52 -8.63
N THR A 361 12.04 -24.31 -8.57
CA THR A 361 12.42 -25.26 -9.63
C THR A 361 11.26 -26.17 -10.01
N GLY A 362 11.01 -26.33 -11.32
CA GLY A 362 9.93 -27.18 -11.85
C GLY A 362 8.57 -26.49 -11.95
N THR A 363 8.45 -25.23 -11.53
CA THR A 363 7.20 -24.45 -11.62
C THR A 363 7.48 -23.02 -12.13
N PHE A 364 6.43 -22.25 -12.41
CA PHE A 364 6.52 -20.80 -12.64
C PHE A 364 6.37 -19.99 -11.34
N SER A 365 6.25 -20.67 -10.19
CA SER A 365 6.09 -20.03 -8.90
C SER A 365 7.41 -19.46 -8.41
N ASN A 366 7.34 -18.40 -7.61
CA ASN A 366 8.52 -17.78 -7.03
C ASN A 366 8.24 -17.19 -5.64
N VAL A 367 9.32 -17.05 -4.89
CA VAL A 367 9.35 -16.32 -3.62
C VAL A 367 10.09 -15.02 -3.88
N ASN A 368 9.54 -13.88 -3.48
CA ASN A 368 10.21 -12.60 -3.62
C ASN A 368 10.56 -12.05 -2.26
N PHE A 369 11.75 -11.51 -2.16
CA PHE A 369 12.23 -10.78 -1.00
C PHE A 369 12.60 -9.36 -1.44
N GLY A 370 12.23 -8.37 -0.65
CA GLY A 370 12.57 -6.98 -0.91
C GLY A 370 12.99 -6.24 0.35
N ILE A 371 13.87 -5.27 0.17
CA ILE A 371 14.29 -4.32 1.18
C ILE A 371 14.00 -2.91 0.64
N GLU A 372 13.36 -2.08 1.44
CA GLU A 372 13.16 -0.66 1.14
C GLU A 372 13.72 0.19 2.27
N TYR A 373 14.58 1.14 1.94
CA TYR A 373 15.11 2.12 2.88
C TYR A 373 14.75 3.52 2.40
N GLY A 374 14.29 4.38 3.31
CA GLY A 374 13.93 5.73 2.93
C GLY A 374 13.77 6.69 4.09
N LYS A 375 13.46 7.93 3.73
CA LYS A 375 13.27 9.05 4.62
C LYS A 375 11.98 9.78 4.23
N LYS A 376 11.08 9.91 5.20
CA LYS A 376 9.80 10.62 5.08
C LYS A 376 9.75 11.80 6.06
N GLY A 377 9.23 12.94 5.60
CA GLY A 377 9.06 14.15 6.42
C GLY A 377 10.35 14.93 6.69
N THR A 378 10.25 15.90 7.59
CA THR A 378 11.31 16.85 7.95
C THR A 378 11.27 17.14 9.45
N VAL A 379 12.39 17.61 10.00
CA VAL A 379 12.47 18.11 11.39
C VAL A 379 12.21 19.62 11.47
N SER A 380 12.26 20.32 10.33
CA SER A 380 11.94 21.74 10.27
C SER A 380 10.49 22.02 10.68
N SER A 381 10.21 23.24 11.15
CA SER A 381 8.85 23.69 11.50
C SER A 381 8.14 22.81 12.55
N ASN A 382 8.92 22.29 13.51
CA ASN A 382 8.47 21.39 14.57
C ASN A 382 7.80 20.09 14.05
N LEU A 383 8.20 19.66 12.85
CA LEU A 383 7.73 18.42 12.26
C LEU A 383 8.62 17.23 12.64
N VAL A 384 8.19 16.06 12.21
CA VAL A 384 8.84 14.79 12.53
C VAL A 384 9.44 14.17 11.27
N GLN A 385 10.68 13.70 11.36
CA GLN A 385 11.31 12.92 10.30
C GLN A 385 11.32 11.43 10.66
N GLU A 386 10.91 10.60 9.71
CA GLU A 386 10.94 9.15 9.81
C GLU A 386 12.03 8.60 8.88
N ASN A 387 12.97 7.83 9.42
CA ASN A 387 13.89 7.03 8.62
C ASN A 387 13.48 5.58 8.75
N TYR A 388 13.07 4.95 7.66
CA TYR A 388 12.44 3.64 7.69
C TYR A 388 13.27 2.59 6.96
N LEU A 389 13.16 1.35 7.42
CA LEU A 389 13.70 0.15 6.80
C LEU A 389 12.59 -0.91 6.79
N ASN A 390 12.18 -1.32 5.60
CA ASN A 390 11.15 -2.33 5.39
C ASN A 390 11.78 -3.59 4.80
N PHE A 391 11.37 -4.73 5.33
CA PHE A 391 11.64 -6.06 4.81
C PHE A 391 10.32 -6.67 4.36
N SER A 392 10.25 -7.05 3.10
CA SER A 392 9.03 -7.57 2.49
C SER A 392 9.27 -8.97 1.94
N LEU A 393 8.27 -9.83 2.11
CA LEU A 393 8.26 -11.18 1.58
C LEU A 393 6.94 -11.40 0.83
N SER A 394 7.01 -11.98 -0.36
CA SER A 394 5.83 -12.41 -1.11
C SER A 394 6.01 -13.79 -1.73
N PHE A 395 4.90 -14.46 -1.94
CA PHE A 395 4.83 -15.74 -2.62
C PHE A 395 3.90 -15.59 -3.81
N SER A 396 4.39 -15.93 -5.00
CA SER A 396 3.62 -15.93 -6.24
C SER A 396 3.51 -17.37 -6.73
N PHE A 397 2.32 -17.96 -6.56
CA PHE A 397 2.00 -19.32 -6.96
C PHE A 397 1.33 -19.30 -8.34
N ASN A 398 1.94 -20.00 -9.29
CA ASN A 398 1.51 -20.04 -10.67
C ASN A 398 1.17 -21.47 -11.07
N ASP A 399 -0.08 -21.69 -11.50
CA ASP A 399 -0.55 -23.01 -11.91
C ASP A 399 -1.70 -22.94 -12.94
N LYS A 400 -2.07 -24.09 -13.53
CA LYS A 400 -3.15 -24.23 -14.52
C LYS A 400 -4.36 -24.90 -13.88
N TRP A 401 -5.27 -24.11 -13.32
CA TRP A 401 -6.41 -24.64 -12.55
C TRP A 401 -7.57 -25.21 -13.40
N PHE A 402 -7.73 -24.75 -14.65
CA PHE A 402 -8.91 -25.04 -15.47
C PHE A 402 -8.62 -25.98 -16.65
N VAL A 403 -7.62 -26.85 -16.50
CA VAL A 403 -7.31 -27.88 -17.49
C VAL A 403 -7.99 -29.18 -17.06
N LYS A 404 -8.85 -29.75 -17.91
CA LYS A 404 -9.40 -31.09 -17.68
C LYS A 404 -8.25 -32.09 -17.57
N SER A 405 -8.15 -32.81 -16.45
CA SER A 405 -7.18 -33.90 -16.30
C SER A 405 -7.41 -34.92 -17.41
N LYS A 406 -6.35 -35.31 -18.12
CA LYS A 406 -6.41 -36.35 -19.16
C LYS A 406 -6.31 -37.77 -18.59
N PHE A 407 -6.12 -37.90 -17.29
CA PHE A 407 -6.02 -39.18 -16.60
C PHE A 407 -6.95 -39.17 -15.37
N ASN A 408 -7.84 -40.16 -15.31
CA ASN A 408 -8.66 -40.54 -14.16
C ASN A 408 -8.01 -41.73 -13.47
#